data_AF-A0A2V5S9W1-F1
#
_entry.id   AF-A0A2V5S9W1-F1
#
_cell.length_a   1.000
_cell.length_b   1.000
_cell.length_c   1.000
_cell.angle_alpha   90.00
_cell.angle_beta   90.00
_cell.angle_gamma   90.00
#
_symmetry.space_group_name_H-M   'P 1'
#
loop_
_entity.id
_entity.type
_entity.pdbx_description
1 polymer ?
#
loop_
_entity_poly.entity_id
_entity_poly.type
_entity_poly.pdbx_seq_one_letter_code
_entity_poly.pdbx_strand_id
1 'polypeptide(L)'
;MPVTNALKRLMQKTRSLSYCIGLVMVVLFVYGLIRYPDLPIRECPSGYCGRQGQPHTAAEYNAFSIWQTTLFIVWPIGMLIMLLLQRGKPKR
;
A
#
# COMPACT_ATOMS: atom_id res chain seq x y z
N MET A 1 -6.38 34.56 20.77
CA MET A 1 -6.14 33.13 21.07
C MET A 1 -6.95 32.09 20.26
N PRO A 2 -7.69 32.38 19.16
CA PRO A 2 -8.39 31.32 18.39
C PRO A 2 -7.50 30.59 17.38
N VAL A 3 -6.43 31.24 16.89
CA VAL A 3 -5.55 30.74 15.82
C VAL A 3 -4.71 29.53 16.26
N THR A 4 -4.29 29.48 17.53
CA THR A 4 -3.45 28.41 18.08
C THR A 4 -4.18 27.07 18.16
N ASN A 5 -5.48 27.08 18.46
CA ASN A 5 -6.29 25.87 18.56
C ASN A 5 -6.64 25.28 17.18
N ALA A 6 -6.85 26.14 16.18
CA ALA A 6 -7.07 25.72 14.79
C ALA A 6 -5.82 25.04 14.20
N LEU A 7 -4.64 25.64 14.41
CA LEU A 7 -3.36 25.06 14.00
C LEU A 7 -3.10 23.69 14.63
N LYS A 8 -3.31 23.55 15.95
CA LYS A 8 -3.16 22.26 16.64
C LYS A 8 -4.06 21.17 16.06
N ARG A 9 -5.33 21.49 15.73
CA ARG A 9 -6.27 20.52 15.13
C ARG A 9 -5.84 20.10 13.72
N LEU A 10 -5.36 21.02 12.89
CA LEU A 10 -4.85 20.70 11.54
C LEU A 10 -3.59 19.83 11.61
N MET A 11 -2.66 20.16 12.51
CA MET A 11 -1.44 19.38 12.73
C MET A 11 -1.72 17.98 13.30
N GLN A 12 -2.69 17.85 14.20
CA GLN A 12 -3.10 16.54 14.73
C GLN A 12 -3.76 15.68 13.65
N LYS A 13 -4.67 16.25 12.86
CA LYS A 13 -5.35 15.53 11.76
C LYS A 13 -4.37 15.04 10.69
N THR A 14 -3.43 15.88 10.27
CA THR A 14 -2.41 15.51 9.27
C THR A 14 -1.46 14.41 9.78
N ARG A 15 -1.14 14.42 11.08
CA ARG A 15 -0.36 13.36 11.73
C ARG A 15 -1.10 12.03 11.76
N SER A 16 -2.37 12.02 12.19
CA SER A 16 -3.21 10.81 12.19
C SER A 16 -3.40 10.27 10.77
N LEU A 17 -3.67 11.13 9.79
CA LEU A 17 -3.83 10.72 8.39
C LEU A 17 -2.56 10.09 7.82
N SER A 18 -1.40 10.70 8.07
CA SER A 18 -0.11 10.13 7.62
C SER A 18 0.13 8.75 8.22
N TYR A 19 -0.21 8.56 9.50
CA TYR A 19 -0.10 7.27 10.17
C TYR A 19 -1.04 6.22 9.56
N CYS A 20 -2.31 6.58 9.31
CA CYS A 20 -3.26 5.68 8.67
C CYS A 20 -2.80 5.25 7.27
N ILE A 21 -2.31 6.18 6.45
CA ILE A 21 -1.80 5.87 5.10
C ILE A 21 -0.61 4.91 5.20
N GLY A 22 0.36 5.20 6.07
CA GLY A 22 1.51 4.33 6.27
C GLY A 22 1.12 2.93 6.76
N LEU A 23 0.17 2.85 7.68
CA LEU A 23 -0.35 1.58 8.18
C LEU A 23 -1.01 0.77 7.07
N VAL A 24 -1.86 1.38 6.24
CA VAL A 24 -2.52 0.71 5.11
C VAL A 24 -1.48 0.18 4.11
N MET A 25 -0.46 0.97 3.78
CA MET A 25 0.61 0.55 2.88
C MET A 25 1.36 -0.68 3.42
N VAL A 26 1.72 -0.66 4.72
CA VAL A 26 2.41 -1.79 5.37
C VAL A 26 1.52 -3.02 5.43
N VAL A 27 0.26 -2.88 5.82
CA VAL A 27 -0.69 -4.00 5.92
C VAL A 27 -0.91 -4.64 4.55
N LEU A 28 -1.11 -3.86 3.49
CA LEU A 28 -1.27 -4.39 2.13
C LEU A 28 -0.02 -5.14 1.65
N PHE A 29 1.16 -4.62 1.96
CA PHE A 29 2.43 -5.27 1.62
C PHE A 29 2.63 -6.59 2.37
N VAL A 30 2.46 -6.58 3.69
CA VAL A 30 2.62 -7.78 4.53
C VAL A 30 1.56 -8.84 4.19
N TYR A 31 0.32 -8.42 3.92
CA TYR A 31 -0.74 -9.33 3.48
C TYR A 31 -0.32 -10.13 2.25
N GLY A 32 0.27 -9.48 1.26
CA GLY A 32 0.74 -10.16 0.05
C GLY A 32 1.92 -11.09 0.29
N LEU A 33 2.86 -10.70 1.16
CA LEU A 33 3.99 -11.56 1.52
C LEU A 33 3.56 -12.84 2.24
N ILE A 34 2.51 -12.76 3.07
CA ILE A 34 1.97 -13.93 3.77
C ILE A 34 1.11 -14.77 2.82
N ARG A 35 0.27 -14.13 2.00
CA ARG A 35 -0.70 -14.82 1.14
C ARG A 35 -0.05 -15.49 -0.08
N TYR A 36 1.03 -14.88 -0.59
CA TYR A 36 1.74 -15.32 -1.79
C TYR A 36 3.25 -15.45 -1.46
N PRO A 37 3.68 -16.54 -0.82
CA PRO A 37 5.10 -16.76 -0.50
C PRO A 37 5.93 -17.20 -1.72
N ASP A 38 5.27 -17.66 -2.79
CA ASP A 38 5.82 -18.28 -3.99
C ASP A 38 5.80 -17.35 -5.22
N LEU A 39 5.74 -16.05 -4.99
CA LEU A 39 5.77 -15.02 -6.02
C LEU A 39 7.05 -15.02 -6.86
N PRO A 40 6.98 -14.59 -8.14
CA PRO A 40 5.78 -14.16 -8.88
C PRO A 40 5.02 -15.34 -9.51
N ILE A 41 3.68 -15.31 -9.47
CA ILE A 41 2.83 -16.22 -10.25
C ILE A 41 2.83 -15.78 -11.71
N ARG A 42 3.08 -16.70 -12.64
CA ARG A 42 3.16 -16.45 -14.08
C ARG A 42 2.35 -17.47 -14.87
N GLU A 43 2.06 -17.14 -16.13
CA GLU A 43 1.51 -18.09 -17.09
C GLU A 43 2.56 -19.14 -17.46
N CYS A 44 2.17 -20.41 -17.38
CA CYS A 44 2.97 -21.59 -17.74
C CYS A 44 2.22 -22.40 -18.81
N PRO A 45 2.90 -23.30 -19.55
CA PRO A 45 2.27 -24.11 -20.61
C PRO A 45 1.07 -24.95 -20.15
N SER A 46 1.01 -25.29 -18.85
CA SER A 46 -0.05 -26.08 -18.23
C SER A 46 -1.07 -25.24 -17.43
N GLY A 47 -1.01 -23.90 -17.48
CA GLY A 47 -1.88 -23.01 -16.69
C GLY A 47 -1.10 -21.87 -16.02
N TYR A 48 -1.10 -21.82 -14.69
CA TYR A 48 -0.37 -20.82 -13.91
C TYR A 48 0.60 -21.49 -12.96
N CYS A 49 1.77 -20.90 -12.77
CA CYS A 49 2.85 -21.46 -11.97
C CYS A 49 3.51 -20.38 -11.10
N GLY A 50 3.82 -20.73 -9.85
CA GLY A 50 4.61 -19.90 -8.96
C GLY A 50 6.10 -19.99 -9.28
N ARG A 51 6.93 -19.23 -8.57
CA ARG A 51 8.40 -19.22 -8.73
C ARG A 51 9.04 -20.60 -8.56
N GLN A 52 8.44 -21.45 -7.72
CA GLN A 52 8.91 -22.83 -7.48
C GLN A 52 8.27 -23.86 -8.41
N GLY A 53 7.51 -23.42 -9.43
CA GLY A 53 6.80 -24.31 -10.34
C GLY A 53 5.53 -24.93 -9.73
N GLN A 54 5.10 -24.46 -8.55
CA GLN A 54 3.84 -24.90 -7.95
C GLN A 54 2.67 -24.50 -8.84
N PRO A 55 1.74 -25.42 -9.14
CA PRO A 55 0.60 -25.13 -9.99
C PRO A 55 -0.40 -24.24 -9.24
N HIS A 56 -0.86 -23.18 -9.92
CA HIS A 56 -1.91 -22.30 -9.42
C HIS A 56 -3.14 -22.33 -10.33
N THR A 57 -4.26 -22.00 -9.73
CA THR A 57 -5.53 -21.83 -10.43
C THR A 57 -5.60 -20.44 -11.08
N ALA A 58 -6.46 -20.29 -12.10
CA ALA A 58 -6.74 -18.99 -12.71
C ALA A 58 -7.28 -17.96 -11.70
N ALA A 59 -8.04 -18.42 -10.69
CA ALA A 59 -8.57 -17.57 -9.64
C ALA A 59 -7.46 -16.99 -8.74
N GLU A 60 -6.44 -17.79 -8.41
CA GLU A 60 -5.29 -17.35 -7.61
C GLU A 60 -4.42 -16.35 -8.37
N TYR A 61 -4.22 -16.58 -9.67
CA TYR A 61 -3.52 -15.62 -10.53
C TYR A 61 -4.25 -14.27 -10.60
N ASN A 62 -5.58 -14.29 -10.76
CA ASN A 62 -6.37 -13.06 -10.77
C ASN A 62 -6.30 -12.32 -9.42
N ALA A 63 -6.43 -13.03 -8.30
CA ALA A 63 -6.30 -12.45 -6.97
C ALA A 63 -4.90 -11.83 -6.74
N PHE A 64 -3.85 -12.51 -7.20
CA PHE A 64 -2.49 -11.99 -7.18
C PHE A 64 -2.34 -10.73 -8.04
N SER A 65 -2.86 -10.74 -9.26
CA SER A 65 -2.82 -9.61 -10.19
C SER A 65 -3.53 -8.38 -9.62
N ILE A 66 -4.70 -8.56 -9.01
CA ILE A 66 -5.44 -7.48 -8.33
C ILE A 66 -4.65 -6.93 -7.15
N TRP A 67 -4.09 -7.79 -6.30
CA TRP A 67 -3.27 -7.36 -5.17
C TRP A 67 -2.03 -6.60 -5.64
N GLN A 68 -1.29 -7.13 -6.62
CA GLN A 68 -0.10 -6.52 -7.17
C GLN A 68 -0.42 -5.14 -7.75
N THR A 69 -1.49 -5.04 -8.54
CA THR A 69 -1.94 -3.78 -9.13
C THR A 69 -2.32 -2.78 -8.04
N THR A 70 -3.06 -3.22 -7.02
CA THR A 70 -3.43 -2.38 -5.87
C THR A 70 -2.19 -1.87 -5.16
N LEU A 71 -1.18 -2.71 -4.94
CA LEU A 71 0.07 -2.33 -4.30
C LEU A 71 0.82 -1.25 -5.13
N PHE A 72 0.91 -1.44 -6.44
CA PHE A 72 1.55 -0.49 -7.35
C PHE A 72 0.80 0.83 -7.49
N ILE A 73 -0.51 0.88 -7.22
CA ILE A 73 -1.31 2.11 -7.22
C ILE A 73 -1.22 2.81 -5.85
N VAL A 74 -1.41 2.06 -4.77
CA VAL A 74 -1.44 2.61 -3.41
C VAL A 74 -0.09 3.17 -3.02
N TRP A 75 1.02 2.58 -3.46
CA TRP A 75 2.35 3.05 -3.11
C TRP A 75 2.67 4.48 -3.60
N PRO A 76 2.61 4.80 -4.91
CA PRO A 76 2.85 6.15 -5.39
C PRO A 76 1.82 7.16 -4.89
N ILE A 77 0.54 6.78 -4.79
CA ILE A 77 -0.51 7.66 -4.26
C ILE A 77 -0.25 7.97 -2.77
N GLY A 78 0.03 6.94 -1.97
CA GLY A 78 0.35 7.10 -0.55
C GLY A 78 1.58 7.97 -0.32
N MET A 79 2.65 7.73 -1.08
CA MET A 79 3.87 8.56 -1.04
C MET A 79 3.61 10.02 -1.46
N LEU A 80 2.81 10.24 -2.51
CA LEU A 80 2.44 11.58 -2.96
C LEU A 80 1.64 12.32 -1.88
N ILE A 81 0.63 11.67 -1.29
CA ILE A 81 -0.17 12.27 -0.22
C ILE A 81 0.73 12.58 0.99
N MET A 82 1.60 11.65 1.39
CA MET A 82 2.55 11.91 2.48
C MET A 82 3.47 13.11 2.18
N LEU A 83 4.01 13.22 0.97
CA LEU A 83 4.83 14.36 0.55
C LEU A 83 4.07 15.68 0.63
N LEU A 84 2.82 15.72 0.17
CA LEU A 84 1.97 16.90 0.26
C LEU A 84 1.65 17.27 1.72
N LEU A 85 1.37 16.27 2.57
CA LEU A 85 1.14 16.45 4.01
C LEU A 85 2.39 16.94 4.74
N GLN A 86 3.59 16.54 4.31
CA GLN A 86 4.85 17.01 4.89
C GLN A 86 5.21 18.43 4.45
N ARG A 87 4.94 18.79 3.19
CA ARG A 87 5.16 20.16 2.67
C ARG A 87 4.31 21.22 3.37
N GLY A 88 3.12 20.87 3.84
CA GLY A 88 2.25 21.76 4.61
C GLY A 88 2.67 22.00 6.06
N LYS A 89 3.70 21.30 6.57
CA LYS A 89 4.22 21.55 7.91
C LYS A 89 5.14 22.77 7.86
N PRO A 90 4.86 23.85 8.61
CA PRO A 90 5.79 24.97 8.69
C PRO A 90 7.14 24.45 9.22
N LYS A 91 8.22 24.72 8.48
CA LYS A 91 9.59 24.54 8.99
C LYS A 91 9.69 25.40 10.25
N ARG A 92 9.93 24.72 11.38
CA ARG A 92 10.14 25.36 12.68
C ARG A 92 11.37 26.26 12.64
#